data_AF-A0A381EIT0-F1
#
_entry.id   AF-A0A381EIT0-F1
#
_cell.length_a   1.000
_cell.length_b   1.000
_cell.length_c   1.000
_cell.angle_alpha   90.00
_cell.angle_beta   90.00
_cell.angle_gamma   90.00
#
_symmetry.space_group_name_H-M   'P 1'
#
loop_
_entity.id
_entity.type
_entity.pdbx_description
1 polymer ?
#
loop_
_entity_poly.entity_id
_entity_poly.type
_entity_poly.pdbx_seq_one_letter_code
_entity_poly.pdbx_strand_id
1 'polypeptide(L)'
;MFQNADLIVIETNINDFDVWAYLDFSFSVICRNFEALCRLLASFNTKILFLILPFADKKVQNRAINNFELYHIKKYGFNFIDMQSYYENEDLSDFYSVGFYGARDLWHQLPSLMRELGRNIILNLKQFHHHKKDSVKLPNFITKSPLQLFENLDKNKINFRENSLLNKKIYKLKKSEKLYFKKEFEGHVLIGLGIWLDEKENNYSSASFILQNDRIKIVKMHSGAYYLFHTFEKEFNISKQAFICFNDDDEKRTEQSHNLFIGLPYDEDIYRHIPNTLENLNLTEDFLLVKPDENFKIDAHYDFKTLANLEVQIDEKYNFSHLIPDVILFKEIIEEYNARMDPVKIAPLQAEIENLKCELNQFKVNPIQTHLAHKLGRAIIENYGSFWGFLGLPFVLNYIAKKYKKEANILPCDESEKQIFSYQLGLALIKAHKAWYKGGYVWFIFEIFRLKKKFKL
;
A
#
# COMPACT_ATOMS: atom_id res chain seq x y z
N MET A 1 28.69 12.14 -17.54
CA MET A 1 28.60 11.46 -16.23
C MET A 1 29.07 10.01 -16.33
N PHE A 2 28.38 9.14 -17.09
CA PHE A 2 28.64 7.69 -17.09
C PHE A 2 29.99 7.21 -17.66
N GLN A 3 30.56 7.91 -18.65
CA GLN A 3 31.85 7.52 -19.26
C GLN A 3 33.06 7.60 -18.31
N ASN A 4 32.94 8.36 -17.22
CA ASN A 4 34.02 8.56 -16.24
C ASN A 4 33.74 7.84 -14.91
N ALA A 5 32.63 7.10 -14.81
CA ALA A 5 32.33 6.34 -13.59
C ALA A 5 33.27 5.13 -13.49
N ASP A 6 33.68 4.76 -12.27
CA ASP A 6 34.44 3.52 -12.03
C ASP A 6 33.56 2.27 -12.15
N LEU A 7 32.28 2.41 -11.78
CA LEU A 7 31.26 1.38 -11.80
C LEU A 7 29.89 2.03 -12.05
N ILE A 8 29.06 1.38 -12.86
CA ILE A 8 27.64 1.70 -13.00
C ILE A 8 26.86 0.57 -12.34
N VAL A 9 26.02 0.91 -11.36
CA VAL A 9 25.15 -0.04 -10.67
C VAL A 9 23.73 0.12 -11.21
N ILE A 10 23.09 -0.99 -11.57
CA ILE A 10 21.76 -1.06 -12.17
C ILE A 10 20.85 -1.90 -11.27
N GLU A 11 19.62 -1.42 -11.07
CA GLU A 11 18.55 -2.09 -10.33
C GLU A 11 17.24 -1.82 -11.06
N THR A 12 16.53 -2.88 -11.49
CA THR A 12 15.36 -2.78 -12.37
C THR A 12 14.24 -3.78 -12.07
N ASN A 13 14.56 -4.95 -11.50
CA ASN A 13 13.66 -6.09 -11.50
C ASN A 13 12.32 -5.86 -10.77
N ILE A 14 12.31 -5.12 -9.66
CA ILE A 14 11.10 -4.89 -8.86
C ILE A 14 10.10 -4.00 -9.61
N ASN A 15 10.56 -2.88 -10.18
CA ASN A 15 9.67 -1.94 -10.88
C ASN A 15 9.11 -2.56 -12.17
N ASP A 16 9.93 -3.32 -12.91
CA ASP A 16 9.48 -4.04 -14.10
C ASP A 16 8.41 -5.09 -13.75
N PHE A 17 8.56 -5.75 -12.60
CA PHE A 17 7.55 -6.66 -12.09
C PHE A 17 6.25 -5.94 -11.74
N ASP A 18 6.32 -4.83 -11.00
CA ASP A 18 5.13 -4.13 -10.56
C ASP A 18 4.29 -3.64 -11.74
N VAL A 19 4.92 -3.00 -12.71
CA VAL A 19 4.17 -2.44 -13.84
C VAL A 19 3.56 -3.54 -14.70
N TRP A 20 4.22 -4.69 -14.84
CA TRP A 20 3.64 -5.79 -15.58
C TRP A 20 2.57 -6.54 -14.78
N ALA A 21 2.92 -7.04 -13.60
CA ALA A 21 2.10 -7.98 -12.85
C ALA A 21 0.92 -7.31 -12.11
N TYR A 22 1.05 -6.04 -11.74
CA TYR A 22 -0.01 -5.30 -11.05
C TYR A 22 -0.72 -4.27 -11.91
N LEU A 23 -0.04 -3.67 -12.89
CA LEU A 23 -0.62 -2.63 -13.73
C LEU A 23 -0.97 -3.11 -15.14
N ASP A 24 -0.70 -4.36 -15.50
CA ASP A 24 -0.98 -4.94 -16.84
C ASP A 24 -0.24 -4.19 -17.97
N PHE A 25 0.94 -3.64 -17.68
CA PHE A 25 1.79 -3.01 -18.67
C PHE A 25 2.41 -4.05 -19.61
N SER A 26 2.52 -3.72 -20.90
CA SER A 26 3.03 -4.64 -21.92
C SER A 26 4.43 -5.21 -21.62
N PHE A 27 4.51 -6.53 -21.41
CA PHE A 27 5.76 -7.26 -21.19
C PHE A 27 6.75 -7.12 -22.35
N SER A 28 6.25 -7.02 -23.60
CA SER A 28 7.12 -6.85 -24.77
C SER A 28 7.80 -5.48 -24.78
N VAL A 29 7.15 -4.45 -24.22
CA VAL A 29 7.71 -3.11 -24.08
C VAL A 29 8.79 -3.08 -23.01
N ILE A 30 8.59 -3.78 -21.89
CA ILE A 30 9.60 -3.96 -20.83
C ILE A 30 10.83 -4.67 -21.41
N CYS A 31 10.63 -5.82 -22.05
CA CYS A 31 11.72 -6.55 -22.72
C CYS A 31 12.47 -5.67 -23.71
N ARG A 32 11.74 -4.86 -24.49
CA ARG A 32 12.35 -3.97 -25.47
C ARG A 32 13.23 -2.91 -24.85
N ASN A 33 12.72 -2.24 -23.83
CA ASN A 33 13.43 -1.17 -23.15
C ASN A 33 14.67 -1.71 -22.41
N PHE A 34 14.54 -2.86 -21.75
CA PHE A 34 15.63 -3.49 -21.02
C PHE A 34 16.73 -4.01 -21.96
N GLU A 35 16.37 -4.61 -23.10
CA GLU A 35 17.37 -5.01 -24.10
C GLU A 35 18.11 -3.78 -24.68
N ALA A 36 17.39 -2.69 -24.95
CA ALA A 36 18.00 -1.43 -25.38
C ALA A 36 18.94 -0.84 -24.31
N LEU A 37 18.55 -0.91 -23.04
CA LEU A 37 19.41 -0.53 -21.90
C LEU A 37 20.68 -1.37 -21.87
N CYS A 38 20.57 -2.70 -21.96
CA CYS A 38 21.72 -3.60 -21.96
C CYS A 38 22.67 -3.32 -23.14
N ARG A 39 22.12 -3.06 -24.33
CA ARG A 39 22.91 -2.65 -25.50
C ARG A 39 23.67 -1.34 -25.22
N LEU A 40 23.00 -0.34 -24.65
CA LEU A 40 23.63 0.93 -24.30
C LEU A 40 24.74 0.75 -23.26
N LEU A 41 24.49 -0.02 -22.19
CA LEU A 41 25.48 -0.30 -21.14
C LEU A 41 26.69 -1.04 -21.71
N ALA A 42 26.47 -2.03 -22.58
CA ALA A 42 27.54 -2.77 -23.24
C ALA A 42 28.41 -1.89 -24.15
N SER A 43 27.88 -0.77 -24.66
CA SER A 43 28.65 0.20 -25.44
C SER A 43 29.63 1.03 -24.61
N PHE A 44 29.44 1.10 -23.29
CA PHE A 44 30.39 1.79 -22.41
C PHE A 44 31.62 0.93 -22.14
N ASN A 45 32.75 1.58 -21.85
CA ASN A 45 33.96 0.90 -21.38
C ASN A 45 33.98 0.75 -19.84
N THR A 46 32.98 1.31 -19.16
CA THR A 46 32.80 1.27 -17.71
C THR A 46 32.32 -0.10 -17.25
N LYS A 47 32.76 -0.54 -16.07
CA LYS A 47 32.27 -1.78 -15.46
C LYS A 47 30.81 -1.63 -15.06
N ILE A 48 30.02 -2.67 -15.29
CA ILE A 48 28.57 -2.68 -14.99
C ILE A 48 28.29 -3.75 -13.95
N LEU A 49 27.50 -3.40 -12.94
CA LEU A 49 27.00 -4.30 -11.90
C LEU A 49 25.47 -4.25 -11.88
N PHE A 50 24.82 -5.39 -12.04
CA PHE A 50 23.38 -5.54 -11.82
C PHE A 50 23.11 -6.02 -10.40
N LEU A 51 22.12 -5.42 -9.73
CA LEU A 51 21.56 -5.91 -8.48
C LEU A 51 20.18 -6.52 -8.80
N ILE A 52 20.06 -7.83 -8.63
CA ILE A 52 18.76 -8.51 -8.68
C ILE A 52 18.22 -8.49 -7.25
N LEU A 53 17.37 -7.52 -6.94
CA LEU A 53 16.85 -7.34 -5.58
C LEU A 53 15.87 -8.46 -5.21
N PRO A 54 15.75 -8.82 -3.93
CA PRO A 54 14.79 -9.81 -3.52
C PRO A 54 13.39 -9.21 -3.48
N PHE A 55 12.43 -9.96 -4.01
CA PHE A 55 11.01 -9.65 -4.01
C PHE A 55 10.22 -10.85 -3.49
N ALA A 56 9.41 -10.64 -2.45
CA ALA A 56 8.82 -11.72 -1.65
C ALA A 56 7.62 -12.37 -2.35
N ASP A 57 7.07 -11.75 -3.40
CA ASP A 57 6.00 -12.35 -4.19
C ASP A 57 6.53 -13.53 -5.03
N LYS A 58 5.90 -14.69 -4.84
CA LYS A 58 6.22 -15.95 -5.52
C LYS A 58 5.52 -16.10 -6.88
N LYS A 59 4.92 -15.04 -7.40
CA LYS A 59 4.33 -15.02 -8.75
C LYS A 59 5.34 -15.42 -9.81
N VAL A 60 4.85 -16.17 -10.81
CA VAL A 60 5.67 -16.68 -11.92
C VAL A 60 6.28 -15.54 -12.75
N GLN A 61 5.63 -14.38 -12.79
CA GLN A 61 6.12 -13.15 -13.43
C GLN A 61 7.45 -12.68 -12.85
N ASN A 62 7.65 -12.77 -11.53
CA ASN A 62 8.90 -12.38 -10.87
C ASN A 62 10.07 -13.22 -11.39
N ARG A 63 9.88 -14.55 -11.42
CA ARG A 63 10.87 -15.48 -11.98
C ARG A 63 11.16 -15.20 -13.46
N ALA A 64 10.13 -14.91 -14.26
CA ALA A 64 10.32 -14.61 -15.67
C ALA A 64 11.15 -13.34 -15.91
N ILE A 65 10.92 -12.28 -15.13
CA ILE A 65 11.71 -11.05 -15.20
C ILE A 65 13.14 -11.30 -14.77
N ASN A 66 13.36 -11.91 -13.60
CA ASN A 66 14.72 -12.17 -13.11
C ASN A 66 15.51 -13.04 -14.09
N ASN A 67 14.89 -14.10 -14.64
CA ASN A 67 15.52 -14.95 -15.66
C ASN A 67 15.83 -14.20 -16.96
N PHE A 68 14.96 -13.27 -17.35
CA PHE A 68 15.18 -12.42 -18.52
C PHE A 68 16.35 -11.44 -18.32
N GLU A 69 16.47 -10.85 -17.14
CA GLU A 69 17.61 -10.02 -16.77
C GLU A 69 18.90 -10.85 -16.75
N LEU A 70 18.90 -12.00 -16.06
CA LEU A 70 20.04 -12.92 -16.00
C LEU A 70 20.49 -13.37 -17.40
N TYR A 71 19.55 -13.64 -18.31
CA TYR A 71 19.85 -13.99 -19.70
C TYR A 71 20.67 -12.89 -20.39
N HIS A 72 20.32 -11.62 -20.21
CA HIS A 72 21.06 -10.49 -20.77
C HIS A 72 22.38 -10.22 -20.05
N ILE A 73 22.42 -10.37 -18.73
CA ILE A 73 23.66 -10.32 -17.93
C ILE A 73 24.65 -11.34 -18.48
N LYS A 74 24.21 -12.58 -18.73
CA LYS A 74 25.03 -13.63 -19.35
C LYS A 74 25.49 -13.26 -20.76
N LYS A 75 24.57 -12.73 -21.58
CA LYS A 75 24.83 -12.34 -22.97
C LYS A 75 26.02 -11.39 -23.04
N TYR A 76 25.96 -10.27 -22.33
CA TYR A 76 27.00 -9.24 -22.34
C TYR A 76 28.14 -9.49 -21.34
N GLY A 77 28.00 -10.44 -20.41
CA GLY A 77 29.00 -10.67 -19.36
C GLY A 77 29.07 -9.52 -18.36
N PHE A 78 27.91 -9.02 -17.90
CA PHE A 78 27.87 -8.03 -16.83
C PHE A 78 28.13 -8.69 -15.47
N ASN A 79 28.71 -7.94 -14.53
CA ASN A 79 28.78 -8.39 -13.14
C ASN A 79 27.38 -8.34 -12.53
N PHE A 80 27.09 -9.21 -11.57
CA PHE A 80 25.80 -9.21 -10.89
C PHE A 80 25.91 -9.62 -9.42
N ILE A 81 24.95 -9.18 -8.62
CA ILE A 81 24.66 -9.65 -7.27
C ILE A 81 23.21 -10.13 -7.31
N ASP A 82 23.01 -11.42 -7.10
CA ASP A 82 21.70 -12.05 -7.08
C ASP A 82 21.20 -12.20 -5.64
N MET A 83 20.55 -11.15 -5.14
CA MET A 83 19.94 -11.18 -3.82
C MET A 83 18.67 -12.02 -3.81
N GLN A 84 17.90 -12.08 -4.92
CA GLN A 84 16.71 -12.92 -4.99
C GLN A 84 17.05 -14.38 -4.65
N SER A 85 18.01 -14.97 -5.37
CA SER A 85 18.41 -16.37 -5.16
C SER A 85 18.98 -16.60 -3.76
N TYR A 86 19.79 -15.68 -3.24
CA TYR A 86 20.32 -15.78 -1.87
C TYR A 86 19.18 -15.80 -0.84
N TYR A 87 18.20 -14.90 -0.94
CA TYR A 87 17.08 -14.85 0.01
C TYR A 87 16.17 -16.07 -0.09
N GLU A 88 15.96 -16.61 -1.29
CA GLU A 88 15.16 -17.83 -1.49
C GLU A 88 15.85 -19.06 -0.91
N ASN A 89 17.16 -19.20 -1.12
CA ASN A 89 17.94 -20.35 -0.66
C ASN A 89 18.06 -20.38 0.87
N GLU A 90 18.14 -19.21 1.51
CA GLU A 90 18.31 -19.06 2.96
C GLU A 90 16.98 -18.83 3.71
N ASP A 91 15.83 -18.93 3.03
CA ASP A 91 14.47 -18.72 3.57
C ASP A 91 14.29 -17.35 4.29
N LEU A 92 14.79 -16.29 3.65
CA LEU A 92 14.81 -14.93 4.21
C LEU A 92 13.65 -14.04 3.71
N SER A 93 12.78 -14.55 2.85
CA SER A 93 11.74 -13.74 2.18
C SER A 93 10.73 -13.13 3.16
N ASP A 94 10.35 -13.86 4.21
CA ASP A 94 9.44 -13.33 5.24
C ASP A 94 10.17 -12.40 6.23
N PHE A 95 11.50 -12.47 6.34
CA PHE A 95 12.26 -11.66 7.31
C PHE A 95 12.25 -10.17 6.96
N TYR A 96 12.49 -9.81 5.69
CA TYR A 96 12.49 -8.40 5.30
C TYR A 96 11.10 -7.88 4.96
N SER A 97 10.15 -8.76 4.63
CA SER A 97 8.86 -8.34 4.07
C SER A 97 7.80 -8.00 5.11
N VAL A 98 8.15 -7.99 6.40
CA VAL A 98 7.30 -7.45 7.47
C VAL A 98 7.42 -5.92 7.48
N GLY A 99 6.42 -5.24 6.95
CA GLY A 99 6.34 -3.79 6.89
C GLY A 99 5.84 -3.15 8.18
N PHE A 100 5.76 -1.82 8.16
CA PHE A 100 5.23 -1.04 9.28
C PHE A 100 3.76 -1.39 9.58
N TYR A 101 3.41 -1.45 10.87
CA TYR A 101 2.03 -1.71 11.36
C TYR A 101 1.42 -3.08 10.99
N GLY A 102 2.25 -4.07 10.63
CA GLY A 102 1.81 -5.45 10.35
C GLY A 102 1.32 -5.66 8.91
N ALA A 103 1.43 -4.66 8.04
CA ALA A 103 1.28 -4.86 6.60
C ALA A 103 2.55 -5.51 6.04
N ARG A 104 2.43 -6.38 5.03
CA ARG A 104 3.60 -6.90 4.30
C ARG A 104 4.14 -5.81 3.38
N ASP A 105 5.43 -5.51 3.48
CA ASP A 105 6.16 -4.69 2.52
C ASP A 105 7.00 -5.61 1.64
N LEU A 106 6.48 -5.93 0.45
CA LEU A 106 7.15 -6.88 -0.44
C LEU A 106 8.35 -6.25 -1.19
N TRP A 107 8.47 -4.93 -1.16
CA TRP A 107 9.33 -4.15 -2.05
C TRP A 107 10.62 -3.68 -1.37
N HIS A 108 10.51 -3.19 -0.13
CA HIS A 108 11.60 -2.47 0.50
C HIS A 108 12.45 -3.38 1.39
N GLN A 109 13.73 -3.47 1.06
CA GLN A 109 14.74 -4.08 1.93
C GLN A 109 15.02 -3.23 3.16
N LEU A 110 15.56 -3.86 4.21
CA LEU A 110 16.03 -3.14 5.40
C LEU A 110 17.14 -2.15 5.01
N PRO A 111 16.98 -0.84 5.26
CA PRO A 111 17.95 0.17 4.82
C PRO A 111 19.37 -0.05 5.34
N SER A 112 19.50 -0.61 6.56
CA SER A 112 20.80 -0.95 7.14
C SER A 112 21.52 -2.06 6.35
N LEU A 113 20.80 -3.07 5.85
CA LEU A 113 21.39 -4.12 5.02
C LEU A 113 21.85 -3.55 3.68
N MET A 114 21.02 -2.72 3.04
CA MET A 114 21.38 -2.08 1.77
C MET A 114 22.57 -1.13 1.91
N ARG A 115 22.72 -0.45 3.06
CA ARG A 115 23.89 0.37 3.37
C ARG A 115 25.16 -0.49 3.47
N GLU A 116 25.11 -1.63 4.15
CA GLU A 116 26.26 -2.53 4.24
C GLU A 116 26.61 -3.17 2.89
N LEU A 117 25.60 -3.55 2.09
CA LEU A 117 25.82 -3.99 0.70
C LEU A 117 26.54 -2.91 -0.12
N GLY A 118 26.07 -1.66 -0.04
CA GLY A 118 26.71 -0.53 -0.71
C GLY A 118 28.17 -0.33 -0.26
N ARG A 119 28.45 -0.47 1.05
CA ARG A 119 29.81 -0.45 1.59
C ARG A 119 30.66 -1.58 1.00
N ASN A 120 30.14 -2.80 0.97
CA ASN A 120 30.84 -3.96 0.41
C ASN A 120 31.16 -3.74 -1.08
N ILE A 121 30.23 -3.20 -1.87
CA ILE A 121 30.46 -2.86 -3.28
C ILE A 121 31.59 -1.84 -3.42
N ILE A 122 31.57 -0.76 -2.63
CA ILE A 122 32.58 0.31 -2.68
C ILE A 122 33.98 -0.22 -2.32
N LEU A 123 34.08 -1.09 -1.32
CA LEU A 123 35.35 -1.68 -0.91
C LEU A 123 35.94 -2.64 -1.98
N ASN A 124 35.11 -3.12 -2.91
CA ASN A 124 35.48 -4.11 -3.92
C ASN A 124 35.46 -3.56 -5.37
N LEU A 125 35.39 -2.23 -5.58
CA LEU A 125 35.31 -1.60 -6.92
C LEU A 125 36.34 -2.11 -7.95
N LYS A 126 37.55 -2.44 -7.49
CA LYS A 126 38.63 -2.91 -8.37
C LYS A 126 38.41 -4.35 -8.87
N GLN A 127 37.64 -5.16 -8.15
CA GLN A 127 37.45 -6.58 -8.42
C GLN A 127 36.45 -6.86 -9.53
N PHE A 128 35.49 -5.97 -9.77
CA PHE A 128 34.53 -6.12 -10.86
C PHE A 128 35.22 -6.23 -12.22
N HIS A 129 34.67 -7.09 -13.08
CA HIS A 129 35.20 -7.35 -14.41
C HIS A 129 34.63 -6.39 -15.45
N HIS A 130 35.39 -6.15 -16.51
CA HIS A 130 34.81 -5.55 -17.72
C HIS A 130 33.92 -6.59 -18.41
N HIS A 131 32.80 -6.11 -18.94
CA HIS A 131 31.91 -6.90 -19.77
C HIS A 131 32.52 -7.20 -21.14
N LYS A 132 31.87 -8.10 -21.88
CA LYS A 132 32.30 -8.49 -23.22
C LYS A 132 32.23 -7.30 -24.16
N LYS A 133 33.28 -7.11 -24.95
CA LYS A 133 33.33 -6.11 -26.02
C LYS A 133 32.69 -6.69 -27.27
N ASP A 134 31.37 -6.73 -27.30
CA ASP A 134 30.62 -7.09 -28.49
C ASP A 134 30.37 -5.85 -29.36
N SER A 135 30.35 -6.01 -30.67
CA SER A 135 29.93 -4.93 -31.57
C SER A 135 28.43 -4.69 -31.41
N VAL A 136 28.06 -3.77 -30.51
CA VAL A 136 26.66 -3.46 -30.25
C VAL A 136 26.18 -2.39 -31.24
N LYS A 137 25.20 -2.74 -32.06
CA LYS A 137 24.46 -1.74 -32.83
C LYS A 137 23.36 -1.13 -31.95
N LEU A 138 23.45 0.19 -31.76
CA LEU A 138 22.49 0.95 -30.96
C LEU A 138 21.41 1.56 -31.87
N PRO A 139 20.13 1.55 -31.45
CA PRO A 139 19.13 2.43 -32.03
C PRO A 139 19.58 3.90 -31.91
N ASN A 140 19.23 4.70 -32.90
CA ASN A 140 19.53 6.14 -32.88
C ASN A 140 18.55 6.88 -31.96
N PHE A 141 18.80 6.80 -30.66
CA PHE A 141 18.07 7.55 -29.64
C PHE A 141 18.50 9.01 -29.63
N ILE A 142 17.53 9.91 -29.55
CA ILE A 142 17.76 11.34 -29.36
C ILE A 142 16.95 11.83 -28.16
N THR A 143 17.54 12.75 -27.40
CA THR A 143 16.84 13.48 -26.35
C THR A 143 16.56 14.92 -26.78
N LYS A 144 15.38 15.44 -26.43
CA LYS A 144 14.97 16.80 -26.77
C LYS A 144 14.23 17.46 -25.60
N SER A 145 14.45 18.76 -25.44
CA SER A 145 13.62 19.57 -24.53
C SER A 145 12.32 20.00 -25.21
N PRO A 146 11.28 20.40 -24.45
CA PRO A 146 10.04 20.96 -25.00
C PRO A 146 10.30 22.08 -26.02
N LEU A 147 11.24 22.98 -25.72
CA LEU A 147 11.61 24.09 -26.60
C LEU A 147 12.18 23.63 -27.95
N GLN A 148 12.92 22.52 -27.94
CA GLN A 148 13.45 21.94 -29.17
C GLN A 148 12.35 21.18 -29.92
N LEU A 149 11.38 20.59 -29.24
CA LEU A 149 10.45 19.63 -29.79
C LEU A 149 9.16 20.24 -30.36
N PHE A 150 8.68 21.36 -29.80
CA PHE A 150 7.37 21.93 -30.13
C PHE A 150 7.45 23.25 -30.92
N GLU A 151 6.53 23.44 -31.87
CA GLU A 151 6.48 24.61 -32.77
C GLU A 151 5.92 25.86 -32.07
N ASN A 152 4.85 25.69 -31.31
CA ASN A 152 4.01 26.77 -30.80
C ASN A 152 4.14 26.99 -29.29
N LEU A 153 5.32 26.68 -28.74
CA LEU A 153 5.61 26.76 -27.31
C LEU A 153 5.94 28.20 -26.87
N ASP A 154 5.35 28.66 -25.76
CA ASP A 154 5.63 29.98 -25.16
C ASP A 154 6.86 29.94 -24.24
N LYS A 155 8.00 30.45 -24.71
CA LYS A 155 9.27 30.41 -23.98
C LYS A 155 9.21 31.04 -22.58
N ASN A 156 8.27 31.96 -22.33
CA ASN A 156 8.13 32.61 -21.03
C ASN A 156 7.58 31.68 -19.93
N LYS A 157 7.00 30.54 -20.31
CA LYS A 157 6.52 29.51 -19.36
C LYS A 157 7.59 28.50 -18.96
N ILE A 158 8.82 28.67 -19.47
CA ILE A 158 9.95 27.84 -19.06
C ILE A 158 10.44 28.34 -17.71
N ASN A 159 10.57 27.42 -16.76
CA ASN A 159 11.14 27.69 -15.44
C ASN A 159 12.09 26.55 -15.04
N PHE A 160 12.63 26.61 -13.82
CA PHE A 160 13.45 25.56 -13.24
C PHE A 160 12.76 24.92 -12.06
N ARG A 161 13.06 23.65 -11.84
CA ARG A 161 12.68 22.93 -10.64
C ARG A 161 13.82 22.07 -10.17
N GLU A 162 14.02 22.08 -8.86
CA GLU A 162 15.06 21.30 -8.22
C GLU A 162 14.60 20.62 -6.94
N ASN A 163 15.29 19.56 -6.57
CA ASN A 163 15.25 18.93 -5.26
C ASN A 163 16.69 18.50 -4.88
N SER A 164 16.84 17.68 -3.85
CA SER A 164 18.15 17.20 -3.40
C SER A 164 18.93 16.37 -4.44
N LEU A 165 18.29 15.87 -5.49
CA LEU A 165 18.89 14.98 -6.49
C LEU A 165 18.89 15.56 -7.91
N LEU A 166 17.86 16.30 -8.29
CA LEU A 166 17.59 16.73 -9.66
C LEU A 166 17.51 18.26 -9.71
N ASN A 167 18.02 18.84 -10.79
CA ASN A 167 17.75 20.22 -11.21
C ASN A 167 17.40 20.18 -12.71
N LYS A 168 16.17 20.56 -13.05
CA LYS A 168 15.58 20.39 -14.38
C LYS A 168 14.96 21.67 -14.88
N LYS A 169 15.15 21.95 -16.17
CA LYS A 169 14.28 22.91 -16.88
C LYS A 169 12.92 22.27 -17.11
N ILE A 170 11.88 23.05 -16.86
CA ILE A 170 10.49 22.61 -16.98
C ILE A 170 9.66 23.60 -17.80
N TYR A 171 8.70 23.07 -18.54
CA TYR A 171 7.67 23.84 -19.24
C TYR A 171 6.30 23.58 -18.60
N LYS A 172 5.64 24.64 -18.15
CA LYS A 172 4.31 24.55 -17.53
C LYS A 172 3.20 24.48 -18.58
N LEU A 173 2.75 23.25 -18.89
CA LEU A 173 1.62 22.98 -19.78
C LEU A 173 0.31 23.19 -19.02
N LYS A 174 -0.50 24.17 -19.43
CA LYS A 174 -1.78 24.52 -18.76
C LYS A 174 -2.98 23.90 -19.47
N LYS A 175 -4.14 23.95 -18.81
CA LYS A 175 -5.43 23.66 -19.45
C LYS A 175 -5.60 24.42 -20.77
N SER A 176 -6.25 23.74 -21.71
CA SER A 176 -6.61 24.22 -23.05
C SER A 176 -5.43 24.51 -23.99
N GLU A 177 -4.21 24.31 -23.53
CA GLU A 177 -3.00 24.45 -24.33
C GLU A 177 -2.68 23.15 -25.07
N LYS A 178 -2.42 23.26 -26.38
CA LYS A 178 -1.92 22.17 -27.22
C LYS A 178 -0.54 22.52 -27.74
N LEU A 179 0.43 21.63 -27.60
CA LEU A 179 1.76 21.78 -28.16
C LEU A 179 1.93 20.82 -29.33
N TYR A 180 2.20 21.35 -30.52
CA TYR A 180 2.40 20.59 -31.75
C TYR A 180 3.88 20.32 -31.99
N PHE A 181 4.20 19.09 -32.37
CA PHE A 181 5.58 18.68 -32.64
C PHE A 181 6.13 19.36 -33.90
N LYS A 182 7.42 19.71 -33.91
CA LYS A 182 8.08 20.25 -35.10
C LYS A 182 8.15 19.23 -36.21
N LYS A 183 7.93 19.70 -37.45
CA LYS A 183 8.02 18.88 -38.67
C LYS A 183 9.32 18.07 -38.80
N GLU A 184 10.45 18.56 -38.30
CA GLU A 184 11.73 17.84 -38.34
C GLU A 184 11.74 16.51 -37.56
N PHE A 185 10.79 16.33 -36.63
CA PHE A 185 10.62 15.09 -35.86
C PHE A 185 9.60 14.14 -36.47
N GLU A 186 9.00 14.47 -37.62
CA GLU A 186 8.06 13.57 -38.30
C GLU A 186 8.71 12.20 -38.58
N GLY A 187 7.98 11.13 -38.27
CA GLY A 187 8.46 9.74 -38.39
C GLY A 187 9.35 9.25 -37.24
N HIS A 188 9.65 10.08 -36.25
CA HIS A 188 10.25 9.59 -34.99
C HIS A 188 9.17 8.98 -34.10
N VAL A 189 9.56 7.98 -33.33
CA VAL A 189 8.74 7.39 -32.27
C VAL A 189 9.12 8.01 -30.94
N LEU A 190 8.12 8.44 -30.18
CA LEU A 190 8.29 8.88 -28.81
C LEU A 190 8.34 7.67 -27.88
N ILE A 191 9.47 7.43 -27.22
CA ILE A 191 9.68 6.31 -26.29
C ILE A 191 9.15 6.66 -24.90
N GLY A 192 9.41 7.89 -24.47
CA GLY A 192 8.98 8.36 -23.17
C GLY A 192 9.24 9.85 -22.96
N LEU A 193 8.67 10.39 -21.89
CA LEU A 193 8.85 11.77 -21.49
C LEU A 193 8.87 11.93 -19.98
N GLY A 194 9.65 12.89 -19.47
CA GLY A 194 9.65 13.24 -18.04
C GLY A 194 8.58 14.28 -17.70
N ILE A 195 7.80 14.01 -16.66
CA ILE A 195 6.84 14.95 -16.04
C ILE A 195 7.21 15.17 -14.57
N TRP A 196 7.00 16.39 -14.09
CA TRP A 196 7.14 16.73 -12.68
C TRP A 196 5.93 17.54 -12.21
N LEU A 197 5.14 17.05 -11.25
CA LEU A 197 3.97 17.79 -10.76
C LEU A 197 4.26 18.70 -9.58
N ASP A 198 3.60 19.85 -9.56
CA ASP A 198 3.61 20.79 -8.43
C ASP A 198 2.99 20.15 -7.19
N GLU A 199 3.51 20.49 -6.01
CA GLU A 199 2.92 20.09 -4.73
C GLU A 199 1.65 20.90 -4.48
N LYS A 200 0.61 20.25 -3.97
CA LYS A 200 -0.65 20.89 -3.59
C LYS A 200 -0.78 20.87 -2.07
N GLU A 201 -0.97 22.04 -1.45
CA GLU A 201 -1.16 22.12 0.00
C GLU A 201 -2.36 21.25 0.44
N ASN A 202 -2.12 20.40 1.44
CA ASN A 202 -3.13 19.56 2.10
C ASN A 202 -3.88 18.58 1.18
N ASN A 203 -3.36 18.30 -0.02
CA ASN A 203 -3.98 17.36 -0.96
C ASN A 203 -2.94 16.61 -1.80
N TYR A 204 -3.34 15.43 -2.27
CA TYR A 204 -2.52 14.66 -3.19
C TYR A 204 -2.50 15.31 -4.59
N SER A 205 -1.32 15.53 -5.17
CA SER A 205 -1.15 16.09 -6.52
C SER A 205 -1.40 15.05 -7.60
N SER A 206 -2.27 15.35 -8.55
CA SER A 206 -2.59 14.48 -9.68
C SER A 206 -2.86 15.35 -10.92
N ALA A 207 -2.33 14.91 -12.05
CA ALA A 207 -2.57 15.53 -13.34
C ALA A 207 -2.42 14.48 -14.45
N SER A 208 -3.14 14.67 -15.55
CA SER A 208 -3.12 13.80 -16.71
C SER A 208 -2.90 14.60 -17.99
N PHE A 209 -2.36 13.91 -18.99
CA PHE A 209 -2.02 14.49 -20.28
C PHE A 209 -2.49 13.57 -21.40
N ILE A 210 -2.72 14.18 -22.56
CA ILE A 210 -3.10 13.50 -23.78
C ILE A 210 -2.00 13.69 -24.80
N LEU A 211 -1.52 12.58 -25.35
CA LEU A 211 -0.75 12.54 -26.58
C LEU A 211 -1.66 12.03 -27.68
N GLN A 212 -1.78 12.77 -28.77
CA GLN A 212 -2.64 12.37 -29.88
C GLN A 212 -1.97 12.64 -31.21
N ASN A 213 -2.09 11.69 -32.12
CA ASN A 213 -1.74 11.83 -33.53
C ASN A 213 -2.93 11.39 -34.39
N ASP A 214 -2.72 11.25 -35.70
CA ASP A 214 -3.78 10.88 -36.65
C ASP A 214 -4.36 9.46 -36.45
N ARG A 215 -3.70 8.61 -35.65
CA ARG A 215 -4.02 7.18 -35.50
C ARG A 215 -4.42 6.77 -34.09
N ILE A 216 -3.76 7.34 -33.08
CA ILE A 216 -3.91 6.93 -31.69
C ILE A 216 -4.03 8.13 -30.76
N LYS A 217 -4.74 7.90 -29.65
CA LYS A 217 -4.83 8.79 -28.50
C LYS A 217 -4.35 8.04 -27.26
N ILE A 218 -3.31 8.56 -26.62
CA ILE A 218 -2.73 8.06 -25.38
C ILE A 218 -3.10 9.05 -24.26
N VAL A 219 -3.75 8.56 -23.23
CA VAL A 219 -4.08 9.33 -22.02
C VAL A 219 -3.36 8.68 -20.86
N LYS A 220 -2.43 9.42 -20.24
CA LYS A 220 -1.64 8.97 -19.07
C LYS A 220 -1.76 9.96 -17.94
N MET A 221 -1.41 9.49 -16.75
CA MET A 221 -1.63 10.22 -15.51
C MET A 221 -0.40 10.14 -14.62
N HIS A 222 -0.10 11.25 -13.96
CA HIS A 222 0.92 11.32 -12.94
C HIS A 222 0.26 11.63 -11.60
N SER A 223 0.81 11.03 -10.57
CA SER A 223 0.29 11.00 -9.21
C SER A 223 1.49 11.29 -8.29
N GLY A 224 1.38 12.28 -7.40
CA GLY A 224 2.46 12.70 -6.49
C GLY A 224 3.27 13.90 -7.01
N ALA A 225 3.96 14.59 -6.12
CA ALA A 225 4.72 15.81 -6.41
C ALA A 225 6.20 15.54 -6.78
N TYR A 226 6.47 14.48 -7.54
CA TYR A 226 7.82 14.04 -7.88
C TYR A 226 8.05 14.02 -9.39
N TYR A 227 9.31 13.81 -9.78
CA TYR A 227 9.69 13.57 -11.17
C TYR A 227 9.39 12.11 -11.54
N LEU A 228 8.75 11.89 -12.67
CA LEU A 228 8.57 10.56 -13.26
C LEU A 228 8.82 10.59 -14.75
N PHE A 229 9.61 9.64 -15.22
CA PHE A 229 9.76 9.36 -16.64
C PHE A 229 8.67 8.38 -17.09
N HIS A 230 7.76 8.84 -17.93
CA HIS A 230 6.67 8.05 -18.49
C HIS A 230 7.13 7.32 -19.74
N THR A 231 6.98 5.99 -19.75
CA THR A 231 7.13 5.14 -20.93
C THR A 231 5.77 4.87 -21.58
N PHE A 232 5.75 4.69 -22.90
CA PHE A 232 4.54 4.39 -23.68
C PHE A 232 4.47 2.92 -24.12
N GLU A 233 3.27 2.35 -24.03
CA GLU A 233 2.98 0.99 -24.51
C GLU A 233 2.71 0.99 -26.01
N LYS A 234 1.85 1.90 -26.46
CA LYS A 234 1.57 2.11 -27.87
C LYS A 234 2.69 2.90 -28.51
N GLU A 235 3.03 2.52 -29.73
CA GLU A 235 4.03 3.22 -30.51
C GLU A 235 3.50 4.58 -31.01
N PHE A 236 3.85 5.65 -30.29
CA PHE A 236 3.48 7.00 -30.66
C PHE A 236 4.43 7.57 -31.72
N ASN A 237 4.05 7.40 -32.98
CA ASN A 237 4.71 8.00 -34.12
C ASN A 237 4.35 9.49 -34.23
N ILE A 238 5.36 10.36 -34.31
CA ILE A 238 5.16 11.79 -34.51
C ILE A 238 4.74 12.03 -35.96
N SER A 239 3.50 12.47 -36.14
CA SER A 239 2.95 12.91 -37.41
C SER A 239 2.80 14.44 -37.44
N LYS A 240 2.45 14.98 -38.60
CA LYS A 240 2.22 16.43 -38.78
C LYS A 240 1.16 17.01 -37.83
N GLN A 241 0.16 16.22 -37.44
CA GLN A 241 -0.90 16.66 -36.52
C GLN A 241 -0.66 16.18 -35.08
N ALA A 242 0.48 15.56 -34.79
CA ALA A 242 0.78 15.09 -33.45
C ALA A 242 0.85 16.27 -32.47
N PHE A 243 0.25 16.10 -31.29
CA PHE A 243 0.31 17.07 -30.22
C PHE A 243 0.31 16.41 -28.84
N ILE A 244 0.75 17.19 -27.84
CA ILE A 244 0.52 16.93 -26.42
C ILE A 244 -0.36 18.04 -25.83
N CYS A 245 -1.27 17.70 -24.93
CA CYS A 245 -2.05 18.68 -24.17
C CYS A 245 -2.33 18.19 -22.75
N PHE A 246 -2.74 19.12 -21.89
CA PHE A 246 -3.37 18.77 -20.62
C PHE A 246 -4.70 18.05 -20.88
N ASN A 247 -5.05 17.11 -20.02
CA ASN A 247 -6.32 16.39 -20.10
C ASN A 247 -7.45 17.20 -19.41
N ASP A 248 -7.96 18.22 -20.10
CA ASP A 248 -8.90 19.20 -19.52
C ASP A 248 -10.17 18.56 -18.94
N ASP A 249 -10.65 17.50 -19.58
CA ASP A 249 -11.95 16.85 -19.34
C ASP A 249 -11.83 15.58 -18.47
N ASP A 250 -10.66 15.35 -17.85
CA ASP A 250 -10.37 14.12 -17.08
C ASP A 250 -10.71 12.84 -17.87
N GLU A 251 -10.36 12.80 -19.16
CA GLU A 251 -10.56 11.61 -19.98
C GLU A 251 -9.96 10.36 -19.32
N LYS A 252 -10.64 9.23 -19.45
CA LYS A 252 -10.16 7.95 -18.90
C LYS A 252 -8.80 7.59 -19.51
N ARG A 253 -7.88 7.14 -18.65
CA ARG A 253 -6.55 6.67 -19.06
C ARG A 253 -6.68 5.56 -20.11
N THR A 254 -5.80 5.60 -21.11
CA THR A 254 -5.74 4.56 -22.15
C THR A 254 -4.48 3.69 -22.05
N GLU A 255 -3.56 4.06 -21.15
CA GLU A 255 -2.37 3.30 -20.77
C GLU A 255 -2.04 3.54 -19.30
N GLN A 256 -1.24 2.63 -18.73
CA GLN A 256 -0.87 2.65 -17.32
C GLN A 256 0.38 3.48 -17.10
N SER A 257 0.44 4.18 -15.96
CA SER A 257 1.62 4.97 -15.57
C SER A 257 2.29 4.31 -14.38
N HIS A 258 3.62 4.43 -14.28
CA HIS A 258 4.37 3.87 -13.16
C HIS A 258 3.97 4.58 -11.85
N ASN A 259 4.06 3.86 -10.72
CA ASN A 259 3.86 4.40 -9.37
C ASN A 259 2.52 5.11 -9.14
N LEU A 260 1.42 4.57 -9.69
CA LEU A 260 0.05 5.01 -9.37
C LEU A 260 -0.48 4.43 -8.05
N PHE A 261 0.41 4.09 -7.11
CA PHE A 261 0.03 3.58 -5.79
C PHE A 261 -0.57 4.72 -4.97
N ILE A 262 -1.89 4.84 -5.02
CA ILE A 262 -2.63 5.55 -3.99
C ILE A 262 -2.96 4.50 -2.93
N GLY A 263 -2.74 4.78 -1.65
CA GLY A 263 -3.20 3.93 -0.53
C GLY A 263 -4.72 3.84 -0.40
N LEU A 264 -5.44 3.89 -1.53
CA LEU A 264 -6.88 3.72 -1.61
C LEU A 264 -7.22 2.23 -1.60
N PRO A 265 -8.36 1.84 -0.99
CA PRO A 265 -8.84 0.49 -1.07
C PRO A 265 -8.90 0.05 -2.54
N TYR A 266 -8.63 -1.23 -2.77
CA TYR A 266 -8.53 -1.95 -4.06
C TYR A 266 -9.86 -1.95 -4.83
N ASP A 267 -10.48 -0.79 -5.01
CA ASP A 267 -11.65 -0.58 -5.85
C ASP A 267 -11.15 -0.25 -7.26
N GLU A 268 -11.25 -1.24 -8.15
CA GLU A 268 -10.76 -1.13 -9.52
C GLU A 268 -11.30 0.11 -10.25
N ASP A 269 -12.50 0.59 -9.94
CA ASP A 269 -13.09 1.74 -10.61
C ASP A 269 -12.46 3.07 -10.16
N ILE A 270 -12.05 3.18 -8.89
CA ILE A 270 -11.34 4.34 -8.36
C ILE A 270 -9.92 4.43 -8.93
N TYR A 271 -9.22 3.29 -9.06
CA TYR A 271 -7.89 3.27 -9.68
C TYR A 271 -7.92 3.62 -11.17
N ARG A 272 -9.03 3.34 -11.87
CA ARG A 272 -9.19 3.63 -13.29
C ARG A 272 -9.44 5.11 -13.59
N HIS A 273 -9.84 5.91 -12.60
CA HIS A 273 -10.09 7.33 -12.78
C HIS A 273 -9.77 8.13 -11.51
N ILE A 274 -8.54 8.63 -11.44
CA ILE A 274 -8.14 9.62 -10.45
C ILE A 274 -8.25 11.00 -11.12
N PRO A 275 -9.10 11.90 -10.60
CA PRO A 275 -9.35 13.19 -11.24
C PRO A 275 -8.12 14.09 -11.17
N ASN A 276 -8.00 15.04 -12.09
CA ASN A 276 -6.94 16.04 -12.02
C ASN A 276 -7.20 16.97 -10.84
N THR A 277 -6.24 17.03 -9.91
CA THR A 277 -6.27 17.99 -8.81
C THR A 277 -5.49 19.27 -9.14
N LEU A 278 -4.64 19.23 -10.17
CA LEU A 278 -3.90 20.38 -10.70
C LEU A 278 -4.53 20.87 -12.02
N GLU A 279 -4.27 22.14 -12.36
CA GLU A 279 -4.71 22.75 -13.63
C GLU A 279 -3.58 22.84 -14.67
N ASN A 280 -2.47 22.17 -14.38
CA ASN A 280 -1.27 22.17 -15.19
C ASN A 280 -0.41 20.95 -14.84
N LEU A 281 0.58 20.69 -15.69
CA LEU A 281 1.66 19.77 -15.44
C LEU A 281 2.96 20.33 -16.01
N ASN A 282 4.10 19.94 -15.45
CA ASN A 282 5.38 20.41 -15.93
C ASN A 282 6.07 19.35 -16.79
N LEU A 283 6.25 19.65 -18.08
CA LEU A 283 7.05 18.86 -19.00
C LEU A 283 8.53 19.16 -18.74
N THR A 284 9.34 18.14 -18.49
CA THR A 284 10.79 18.30 -18.29
C THR A 284 11.56 18.30 -19.60
N GLU A 285 12.86 18.52 -19.55
CA GLU A 285 13.76 18.43 -20.72
C GLU A 285 14.05 16.99 -21.20
N ASP A 286 13.40 15.99 -20.62
CA ASP A 286 13.64 14.58 -20.88
C ASP A 286 12.60 13.98 -21.83
N PHE A 287 12.59 14.36 -23.11
CA PHE A 287 11.86 13.60 -24.13
C PHE A 287 12.82 12.66 -24.82
N LEU A 288 12.53 11.35 -24.78
CA LEU A 288 13.31 10.33 -25.47
C LEU A 288 12.58 9.91 -26.75
N LEU A 289 13.26 10.10 -27.88
CA LEU A 289 12.77 9.71 -29.18
C LEU A 289 13.74 8.73 -29.83
N VAL A 290 13.22 7.96 -30.78
CA VAL A 290 14.03 7.16 -31.68
C VAL A 290 13.53 7.37 -33.09
N LYS A 291 14.44 7.36 -34.06
CA LYS A 291 14.05 7.18 -35.46
C LYS A 291 14.10 5.68 -35.75
N PRO A 292 12.97 5.01 -36.02
CA PRO A 292 12.96 3.56 -36.21
C PRO A 292 13.92 3.14 -37.32
N ASP A 293 14.82 2.21 -36.99
CA ASP A 293 15.76 1.57 -37.90
C ASP A 293 15.81 0.06 -37.62
N GLU A 294 16.69 -0.67 -38.32
CA GLU A 294 16.90 -2.11 -38.08
C GLU A 294 17.36 -2.43 -36.65
N ASN A 295 17.98 -1.47 -35.95
CA ASN A 295 18.53 -1.67 -34.63
C ASN A 295 17.47 -1.46 -33.52
N PHE A 296 16.45 -0.66 -33.81
CA PHE A 296 15.29 -0.44 -32.93
C PHE A 296 14.31 -1.63 -32.95
N LYS A 297 14.24 -2.37 -34.05
CA LYS A 297 13.43 -3.60 -34.11
C LYS A 297 14.06 -4.65 -33.20
N ILE A 298 13.25 -5.18 -32.30
CA ILE A 298 13.66 -6.29 -31.45
C ILE A 298 13.00 -7.53 -32.01
N ASP A 299 13.83 -8.33 -32.68
CA ASP A 299 13.40 -9.53 -33.40
C ASP A 299 13.02 -10.68 -32.45
N ALA A 300 13.38 -10.58 -31.16
CA ALA A 300 13.11 -11.61 -30.18
C ALA A 300 11.72 -11.46 -29.56
N HIS A 301 10.78 -12.30 -30.00
CA HIS A 301 9.57 -12.58 -29.24
C HIS A 301 9.95 -13.43 -28.02
N TYR A 302 10.00 -12.80 -26.85
CA TYR A 302 10.22 -13.51 -25.59
C TYR A 302 8.90 -14.09 -25.09
N ASP A 303 8.82 -15.42 -25.06
CA ASP A 303 7.71 -16.12 -24.45
C ASP A 303 7.88 -16.18 -22.93
N PHE A 304 6.87 -15.68 -22.20
CA PHE A 304 6.86 -15.63 -20.75
C PHE A 304 7.06 -17.02 -20.12
N LYS A 305 6.37 -18.05 -20.61
CA LYS A 305 6.44 -19.39 -20.01
C LYS A 305 7.83 -19.99 -20.14
N THR A 306 8.48 -19.73 -21.27
CA THR A 306 9.86 -20.13 -21.53
C THR A 306 10.81 -19.41 -20.56
N LEU A 307 10.68 -18.09 -20.41
CA LEU A 307 11.51 -17.33 -19.49
C LEU A 307 11.32 -17.75 -18.03
N ALA A 308 10.09 -18.01 -17.60
CA ALA A 308 9.79 -18.42 -16.23
C ALA A 308 10.46 -19.73 -15.80
N ASN A 309 10.83 -20.58 -16.77
CA ASN A 309 11.49 -21.88 -16.54
C ASN A 309 12.92 -21.90 -17.08
N LEU A 310 13.47 -20.74 -17.47
CA LEU A 310 14.81 -20.65 -18.02
C LEU A 310 15.86 -20.77 -16.90
N GLU A 311 16.74 -21.74 -17.01
CA GLU A 311 17.93 -21.83 -16.16
C GLU A 311 19.10 -21.09 -16.80
N VAL A 312 19.54 -19.99 -16.18
CA VAL A 312 20.64 -19.17 -16.69
C VAL A 312 21.92 -19.44 -15.92
N GLN A 313 22.81 -20.25 -16.49
CA GLN A 313 24.16 -20.44 -15.94
C GLN A 313 25.10 -19.31 -16.41
N ILE A 314 25.62 -18.54 -15.48
CA ILE A 314 26.58 -17.44 -15.70
C ILE A 314 27.95 -17.86 -15.16
N ASP A 315 29.03 -17.41 -15.80
CA ASP A 315 30.40 -17.65 -15.33
C ASP A 315 30.60 -16.99 -13.96
N GLU A 316 31.04 -17.79 -12.97
CA GLU A 316 31.20 -17.39 -11.56
C GLU A 316 32.05 -16.13 -11.37
N LYS A 317 32.97 -15.83 -12.28
CA LYS A 317 33.76 -14.59 -12.19
C LYS A 317 32.89 -13.33 -12.21
N TYR A 318 31.71 -13.39 -12.83
CA TYR A 318 30.77 -12.26 -12.87
C TYR A 318 29.82 -12.23 -11.67
N ASN A 319 29.82 -13.28 -10.84
CA ASN A 319 28.94 -13.43 -9.68
C ASN A 319 29.60 -12.81 -8.44
N PHE A 320 29.01 -11.74 -7.93
CA PHE A 320 29.46 -11.03 -6.73
C PHE A 320 28.50 -11.19 -5.55
N SER A 321 27.61 -12.19 -5.55
CA SER A 321 26.65 -12.43 -4.46
C SER A 321 27.31 -12.66 -3.09
N HIS A 322 28.60 -13.00 -3.05
CA HIS A 322 29.39 -13.04 -1.80
C HIS A 322 29.52 -11.66 -1.10
N LEU A 323 29.16 -10.56 -1.77
CA LEU A 323 29.14 -9.21 -1.20
C LEU A 323 27.84 -8.90 -0.44
N ILE A 324 26.82 -9.78 -0.53
CA ILE A 324 25.61 -9.67 0.27
C ILE A 324 26.00 -9.73 1.76
N PRO A 325 25.53 -8.80 2.61
CA PRO A 325 25.78 -8.86 4.06
C PRO A 325 25.26 -10.17 4.66
N ASP A 326 25.75 -10.56 5.83
CA ASP A 326 25.28 -11.76 6.54
C ASP A 326 23.87 -11.56 7.10
N VAL A 327 22.86 -11.64 6.22
CA VAL A 327 21.45 -11.40 6.55
C VAL A 327 20.93 -12.44 7.56
N ILE A 328 21.46 -13.66 7.53
CA ILE A 328 21.10 -14.73 8.46
C ILE A 328 21.49 -14.31 9.88
N LEU A 329 22.75 -13.89 10.08
CA LEU A 329 23.20 -13.39 11.38
C LEU A 329 22.37 -12.19 11.85
N PHE A 330 22.04 -11.26 10.97
CA PHE A 330 21.17 -10.12 11.33
C PHE A 330 19.77 -10.58 11.77
N LYS A 331 19.18 -11.55 11.07
CA LYS A 331 17.90 -12.15 11.44
C LYS A 331 17.97 -12.78 12.83
N GLU A 332 18.97 -13.62 13.08
CA GLU A 332 19.17 -14.28 14.38
C GLU A 332 19.31 -13.27 15.53
N ILE A 333 20.13 -12.24 15.36
CA ILE A 333 20.33 -11.20 16.38
C ILE A 333 19.01 -10.45 16.67
N ILE A 334 18.25 -10.11 15.63
CA ILE A 334 16.98 -9.39 15.77
C ILE A 334 15.92 -10.28 16.46
N GLU A 335 15.82 -11.54 16.06
CA GLU A 335 14.90 -12.50 16.67
C GLU A 335 15.25 -12.75 18.14
N GLU A 336 16.53 -12.90 18.48
CA GLU A 336 17.00 -13.04 19.86
C GLU A 336 16.70 -11.79 20.71
N TYR A 337 16.92 -10.60 20.15
CA TYR A 337 16.59 -9.34 20.82
C TYR A 337 15.08 -9.21 21.07
N ASN A 338 14.25 -9.49 20.06
CA ASN A 338 12.79 -9.43 20.19
C ASN A 338 12.28 -10.44 21.22
N ALA A 339 12.79 -11.68 21.21
CA ALA A 339 12.42 -12.70 22.19
C ALA A 339 12.67 -12.26 23.65
N ARG A 340 13.71 -11.45 23.90
CA ARG A 340 13.99 -10.88 25.22
C ARG A 340 13.15 -9.65 25.55
N MET A 341 12.94 -8.78 24.57
CA MET A 341 12.32 -7.48 24.81
C MET A 341 10.81 -7.50 24.72
N ASP A 342 10.21 -8.40 23.97
CA ASP A 342 8.75 -8.44 23.79
C ASP A 342 8.01 -8.73 25.10
N PRO A 343 8.44 -9.67 25.97
CA PRO A 343 7.84 -9.82 27.31
C PRO A 343 7.90 -8.52 28.13
N VAL A 344 9.02 -7.78 28.04
CA VAL A 344 9.21 -6.51 28.76
C VAL A 344 8.27 -5.42 28.23
N LYS A 345 8.13 -5.31 26.90
CA LYS A 345 7.23 -4.35 26.23
C LYS A 345 5.76 -4.67 26.46
N ILE A 346 5.40 -5.96 26.50
CA ILE A 346 4.02 -6.44 26.60
C ILE A 346 3.54 -6.43 28.06
N ALA A 347 4.41 -6.62 29.05
CA ALA A 347 4.06 -6.64 30.48
C ALA A 347 3.19 -5.47 30.95
N PRO A 348 3.49 -4.18 30.66
CA PRO A 348 2.64 -3.07 31.10
C PRO A 348 1.24 -3.10 30.46
N LEU A 349 1.15 -3.51 29.18
CA LEU A 349 -0.13 -3.64 28.48
C LEU A 349 -0.96 -4.79 29.06
N GLN A 350 -0.32 -5.92 29.40
CA GLN A 350 -0.99 -7.03 30.07
C GLN A 350 -1.52 -6.62 31.45
N ALA A 351 -0.73 -5.90 32.23
CA ALA A 351 -1.14 -5.39 33.54
C ALA A 351 -2.32 -4.41 33.42
N GLU A 352 -2.32 -3.53 32.42
CA GLU A 352 -3.44 -2.62 32.16
C GLU A 352 -4.72 -3.38 31.74
N ILE A 353 -4.59 -4.36 30.85
CA ILE A 353 -5.71 -5.24 30.45
C ILE A 353 -6.29 -5.97 31.65
N GLU A 354 -5.45 -6.47 32.56
CA GLU A 354 -5.90 -7.13 33.79
C GLU A 354 -6.62 -6.15 34.73
N ASN A 355 -6.09 -4.94 34.91
CA ASN A 355 -6.73 -3.91 35.72
C ASN A 355 -8.11 -3.52 35.15
N LEU A 356 -8.20 -3.26 33.84
CA LEU A 356 -9.46 -2.95 33.18
C LEU A 356 -10.48 -4.09 33.27
N LYS A 357 -10.04 -5.36 33.18
CA LYS A 357 -10.91 -6.53 33.42
C LYS A 357 -11.41 -6.56 34.85
N CYS A 358 -10.58 -6.22 35.83
CA CYS A 358 -10.96 -6.12 37.24
C CYS A 358 -11.99 -5.01 37.48
N GLU A 359 -11.76 -3.80 36.98
CA GLU A 359 -12.72 -2.69 37.05
C GLU A 359 -14.05 -3.08 36.40
N LEU A 360 -14.03 -3.62 35.18
CA LEU A 360 -15.24 -4.06 34.49
C LEU A 360 -16.03 -5.10 35.31
N ASN A 361 -15.34 -6.03 35.97
CA ASN A 361 -15.97 -7.01 36.85
C ASN A 361 -16.57 -6.38 38.12
N GLN A 362 -15.98 -5.31 38.66
CA GLN A 362 -16.55 -4.55 39.78
C GLN A 362 -17.82 -3.78 39.38
N PHE A 363 -17.91 -3.31 38.13
CA PHE A 363 -19.08 -2.61 37.60
C PHE A 363 -20.19 -3.52 37.03
N LYS A 364 -20.03 -4.85 37.05
CA LYS A 364 -21.10 -5.79 36.68
C LYS A 364 -22.26 -5.67 37.67
N VAL A 365 -23.27 -4.90 37.29
CA VAL A 365 -24.57 -4.85 37.98
C VAL A 365 -25.15 -6.26 38.00
N ASN A 366 -25.44 -6.79 39.20
CA ASN A 366 -26.10 -8.08 39.32
C ASN A 366 -27.42 -8.03 38.51
N PRO A 367 -27.61 -8.88 37.48
CA PRO A 367 -28.75 -8.80 36.58
C PRO A 367 -30.10 -8.75 37.29
N ILE A 368 -30.25 -9.42 38.44
CA ILE A 368 -31.52 -9.40 39.17
C ILE A 368 -31.92 -8.02 39.66
N GLN A 369 -30.95 -7.16 39.95
CA GLN A 369 -31.18 -5.80 40.45
C GLN A 369 -31.75 -4.88 39.37
N THR A 370 -31.62 -5.25 38.08
CA THR A 370 -32.21 -4.49 36.98
C THR A 370 -33.68 -4.79 36.76
N HIS A 371 -34.25 -5.83 37.41
CA HIS A 371 -35.64 -6.25 37.18
C HIS A 371 -36.64 -5.54 38.10
N LEU A 372 -37.82 -5.19 37.55
CA LEU A 372 -38.87 -4.48 38.30
C LEU A 372 -39.32 -5.26 39.54
N ALA A 373 -39.49 -6.58 39.42
CA ALA A 373 -39.91 -7.43 40.52
C ALA A 373 -38.93 -7.35 41.70
N HIS A 374 -37.62 -7.43 41.44
CA HIS A 374 -36.62 -7.26 42.49
C HIS A 374 -36.70 -5.88 43.16
N LYS A 375 -36.78 -4.81 42.36
CA LYS A 375 -36.84 -3.42 42.86
C LYS A 375 -38.07 -3.19 43.75
N LEU A 376 -39.24 -3.68 43.34
CA LEU A 376 -40.48 -3.57 44.10
C LEU A 376 -40.44 -4.38 45.40
N GLY A 377 -39.96 -5.63 45.34
CA GLY A 377 -39.88 -6.46 46.53
C GLY A 377 -38.83 -5.99 47.53
N ARG A 378 -37.70 -5.45 47.08
CA ARG A 378 -36.75 -4.76 47.98
C ARG A 378 -37.39 -3.56 48.68
N ALA A 379 -38.11 -2.72 47.94
CA ALA A 379 -38.79 -1.58 48.54
C ALA A 379 -39.83 -1.99 49.59
N ILE A 380 -40.55 -3.09 49.39
CA ILE A 380 -41.44 -3.65 50.43
C ILE A 380 -40.62 -4.04 51.67
N ILE A 381 -39.54 -4.81 51.47
CA ILE A 381 -38.68 -5.32 52.56
C ILE A 381 -38.07 -4.18 53.38
N GLU A 382 -37.62 -3.11 52.73
CA GLU A 382 -36.96 -2.00 53.43
C GLU A 382 -37.93 -1.12 54.21
N ASN A 383 -39.20 -1.05 53.79
CA ASN A 383 -40.18 -0.10 54.34
C ASN A 383 -41.21 -0.72 55.28
N TYR A 384 -41.37 -2.05 55.32
CA TYR A 384 -42.43 -2.68 56.16
C TYR A 384 -42.18 -2.58 57.67
N GLY A 385 -40.94 -2.34 58.10
CA GLY A 385 -40.57 -2.31 59.52
C GLY A 385 -40.89 -1.00 60.25
N SER A 386 -41.35 0.03 59.53
CA SER A 386 -41.66 1.35 60.07
C SER A 386 -43.11 1.72 59.78
N PHE A 387 -43.82 2.28 60.76
CA PHE A 387 -45.20 2.78 60.58
C PHE A 387 -45.28 3.80 59.44
N TRP A 388 -44.35 4.76 59.40
CA TRP A 388 -44.27 5.76 58.33
C TRP A 388 -43.81 5.17 57.00
N GLY A 389 -42.91 4.19 57.03
CA GLY A 389 -42.48 3.46 55.83
C GLY A 389 -43.63 2.68 55.17
N PHE A 390 -44.44 2.00 55.98
CA PHE A 390 -45.60 1.26 55.52
C PHE A 390 -46.68 2.19 54.93
N LEU A 391 -46.97 3.32 55.59
CA LEU A 391 -47.92 4.32 55.08
C LEU A 391 -47.43 4.96 53.76
N GLY A 392 -46.13 5.21 53.62
CA GLY A 392 -45.51 5.78 52.43
C GLY A 392 -45.31 4.80 51.27
N LEU A 393 -45.35 3.49 51.54
CA LEU A 393 -45.02 2.43 50.59
C LEU A 393 -45.80 2.48 49.26
N PRO A 394 -47.12 2.79 49.22
CA PRO A 394 -47.85 2.92 47.96
C PRO A 394 -47.25 3.97 47.01
N PHE A 395 -46.74 5.09 47.55
CA PHE A 395 -46.12 6.15 46.77
C PHE A 395 -44.73 5.75 46.27
N VAL A 396 -43.93 5.09 47.12
CA VAL A 396 -42.60 4.55 46.76
C VAL A 396 -42.71 3.52 45.64
N LEU A 397 -43.65 2.58 45.75
CA LEU A 397 -43.88 1.55 44.73
C LEU A 397 -44.34 2.15 43.40
N ASN A 398 -45.25 3.14 43.44
CA ASN A 398 -45.71 3.85 42.24
C ASN A 398 -44.57 4.64 41.57
N TYR A 399 -43.71 5.30 42.36
CA TYR A 399 -42.54 5.99 41.86
C TYR A 399 -41.55 5.02 41.17
N ILE A 400 -41.22 3.90 41.81
CA ILE A 400 -40.34 2.87 41.24
C ILE A 400 -40.91 2.34 39.93
N ALA A 401 -42.21 2.02 39.88
CA ALA A 401 -42.85 1.51 38.68
C ALA A 401 -42.86 2.54 37.53
N LYS A 402 -43.14 3.81 37.81
CA LYS A 402 -43.10 4.90 36.83
C LYS A 402 -41.69 5.15 36.30
N LYS A 403 -40.69 5.21 37.19
CA LYS A 403 -39.29 5.40 36.82
C LYS A 403 -38.78 4.22 35.98
N TYR A 404 -39.10 2.99 36.39
CA TYR A 404 -38.77 1.78 35.62
C TYR A 404 -39.37 1.81 34.21
N LYS A 405 -40.64 2.24 34.06
CA LYS A 405 -41.28 2.33 32.74
C LYS A 405 -40.57 3.32 31.79
N LYS A 406 -39.89 4.34 32.34
CA LYS A 406 -39.18 5.36 31.55
C LYS A 406 -37.72 4.99 31.23
N GLU A 407 -37.04 4.30 32.15
CA GLU A 407 -35.57 4.22 32.16
C GLU A 407 -35.02 2.78 32.26
N ALA A 408 -35.85 1.73 32.06
CA ALA A 408 -35.40 0.36 32.27
C ALA A 408 -34.41 -0.14 31.20
N ASN A 409 -33.22 -0.52 31.66
CA ASN A 409 -32.29 -1.38 30.93
C ASN A 409 -32.21 -2.74 31.66
N ILE A 410 -32.81 -3.78 31.07
CA ILE A 410 -33.02 -5.09 31.72
C ILE A 410 -31.94 -6.06 31.24
N LEU A 411 -31.12 -6.55 32.16
CA LEU A 411 -30.16 -7.61 31.87
C LEU A 411 -30.82 -9.00 31.99
N PRO A 412 -30.45 -9.98 31.14
CA PRO A 412 -30.93 -11.36 31.27
C PRO A 412 -30.48 -11.95 32.61
N CYS A 413 -31.38 -12.70 33.25
CA CYS A 413 -31.24 -13.21 34.61
C CYS A 413 -31.75 -14.65 34.64
N ASP A 414 -30.97 -15.55 35.25
CA ASP A 414 -31.24 -16.99 35.26
C ASP A 414 -32.43 -17.33 36.18
N GLU A 415 -33.09 -18.47 35.92
CA GLU A 415 -34.24 -18.89 36.75
C GLU A 415 -33.87 -19.17 38.22
N SER A 416 -32.61 -19.54 38.49
CA SER A 416 -32.08 -19.70 39.85
C SER A 416 -31.96 -18.37 40.60
N GLU A 417 -31.50 -17.32 39.92
CA GLU A 417 -31.36 -15.98 40.49
C GLU A 417 -32.73 -15.41 40.90
N LYS A 418 -33.76 -15.62 40.06
CA LYS A 418 -35.14 -15.19 40.33
C LYS A 418 -35.74 -15.84 41.57
N GLN A 419 -35.13 -16.87 42.14
CA GLN A 419 -35.62 -17.54 43.34
C GLN A 419 -35.31 -16.80 44.64
N ILE A 420 -34.74 -15.61 44.64
CA ILE A 420 -34.57 -14.82 45.87
C ILE A 420 -35.89 -14.20 46.37
N PHE A 421 -36.00 -14.00 47.69
CA PHE A 421 -37.23 -13.53 48.35
C PHE A 421 -37.73 -12.20 47.80
N SER A 422 -36.86 -11.20 47.61
CA SER A 422 -37.23 -9.89 47.08
C SER A 422 -37.81 -9.98 45.66
N TYR A 423 -37.25 -10.81 44.79
CA TYR A 423 -37.77 -10.99 43.44
C TYR A 423 -39.15 -11.65 43.44
N GLN A 424 -39.31 -12.74 44.21
CA GLN A 424 -40.59 -13.46 44.33
C GLN A 424 -41.69 -12.59 44.97
N LEU A 425 -41.33 -11.79 45.97
CA LEU A 425 -42.24 -10.86 46.64
C LEU A 425 -42.74 -9.77 45.69
N GLY A 426 -41.85 -9.15 44.91
CA GLY A 426 -42.27 -8.16 43.92
C GLY A 426 -43.03 -8.76 42.74
N LEU A 427 -42.75 -10.00 42.33
CA LEU A 427 -43.58 -10.72 41.35
C LEU A 427 -44.99 -10.94 41.88
N ALA A 428 -45.13 -11.36 43.14
CA ALA A 428 -46.43 -11.52 43.78
C ALA A 428 -47.19 -10.19 43.86
N LEU A 429 -46.50 -9.08 44.14
CA LEU A 429 -47.10 -7.74 44.10
C LEU A 429 -47.60 -7.38 42.70
N ILE A 430 -46.79 -7.60 41.66
CA ILE A 430 -47.19 -7.32 40.26
C ILE A 430 -48.44 -8.15 39.88
N LYS A 431 -48.48 -9.43 40.26
CA LYS A 431 -49.63 -10.30 40.03
C LYS A 431 -50.87 -9.81 40.77
N ALA A 432 -50.72 -9.45 42.04
CA ALA A 432 -51.79 -8.91 42.88
C ALA A 432 -52.36 -7.62 42.30
N HIS A 433 -51.48 -6.71 41.86
CA HIS A 433 -51.86 -5.45 41.23
C HIS A 433 -52.64 -5.67 39.93
N LYS A 434 -52.24 -6.62 39.09
CA LYS A 434 -52.99 -6.98 37.85
C LYS A 434 -54.37 -7.57 38.14
N ALA A 435 -54.55 -8.20 39.30
CA ALA A 435 -55.80 -8.85 39.72
C ALA A 435 -56.53 -8.09 40.83
N TRP A 436 -56.28 -6.78 40.99
CA TRP A 436 -56.79 -6.00 42.13
C TRP A 436 -58.32 -6.07 42.27
N TYR A 437 -59.05 -6.04 41.16
CA TYR A 437 -60.53 -6.12 41.08
C TYR A 437 -61.09 -7.51 41.41
N LYS A 438 -60.24 -8.54 41.53
CA LYS A 438 -60.61 -9.92 41.94
C LYS A 438 -60.08 -10.27 43.34
N GLY A 439 -59.78 -9.26 44.17
CA GLY A 439 -59.21 -9.48 45.49
C GLY A 439 -57.71 -9.80 45.50
N GLY A 440 -56.98 -9.44 44.44
CA GLY A 440 -55.55 -9.76 44.30
C GLY A 440 -54.66 -9.32 45.47
N TYR A 441 -54.98 -8.21 46.16
CA TYR A 441 -54.23 -7.78 47.35
C TYR A 441 -54.54 -8.60 48.60
N VAL A 442 -55.76 -9.14 48.73
CA VAL A 442 -56.09 -10.09 49.81
C VAL A 442 -55.29 -11.37 49.59
N TRP A 443 -55.23 -11.86 48.36
CA TRP A 443 -54.35 -12.97 47.99
C TRP A 443 -52.87 -12.68 48.28
N PHE A 444 -52.41 -11.46 47.98
CA PHE A 444 -51.02 -11.05 48.22
C PHE A 444 -50.60 -11.19 49.68
N ILE A 445 -51.49 -10.87 50.63
CA ILE A 445 -51.22 -11.02 52.07
C ILE A 445 -50.95 -12.49 52.42
N PHE A 446 -51.80 -13.42 51.94
CA PHE A 446 -51.57 -14.86 52.13
C PHE A 446 -50.29 -15.34 51.45
N GLU A 447 -49.99 -14.80 50.26
CA GLU A 447 -48.79 -15.13 49.52
C GLU A 447 -47.52 -14.65 50.23
N ILE A 448 -47.55 -13.49 50.91
CA ILE A 448 -46.44 -13.03 51.76
C ILE A 448 -46.16 -14.04 52.88
N PHE A 449 -47.18 -14.52 53.58
CA PHE A 449 -47.01 -15.52 54.64
C PHE A 449 -46.43 -16.83 54.10
N ARG A 450 -46.90 -17.28 52.93
CA ARG A 450 -46.38 -18.46 52.23
C ARG A 450 -44.91 -18.29 51.85
N LEU A 451 -44.54 -17.14 51.29
CA LEU A 451 -43.17 -16.82 50.91
C LEU A 451 -42.26 -16.74 52.14
N LYS A 452 -42.67 -16.07 53.23
CA LYS A 452 -41.90 -16.05 54.49
C LYS A 452 -41.58 -17.46 54.99
N LYS A 453 -42.59 -18.35 55.03
CA LYS A 453 -42.38 -19.76 55.39
C LYS A 453 -41.43 -20.50 54.44
N LYS A 454 -41.57 -20.27 53.12
CA LYS A 454 -40.70 -20.88 52.09
C LYS A 454 -39.22 -20.47 52.26
N PHE A 455 -38.99 -19.20 52.61
CA PHE A 455 -37.64 -18.64 52.76
C PHE A 455 -37.09 -18.69 54.19
N LYS A 456 -37.85 -19.25 55.14
CA LYS A 456 -37.51 -19.33 56.58
C LYS A 456 -37.23 -17.95 57.20
N LEU A 457 -38.06 -16.96 56.86
CA LEU A 457 -38.00 -15.56 57.33
C LEU A 457 -39.08 -15.22 58.36
#